data_AF-A0AA41VUM1-F1
#
_entry.id   AF-A0AA41VUM1-F1
#
_cell.length_a   1.000
_cell.length_b   1.000
_cell.length_c   1.000
_cell.angle_alpha   90.00
_cell.angle_beta   90.00
_cell.angle_gamma   90.00
#
_symmetry.space_group_name_H-M   'P 1'
#
loop_
_entity.id
_entity.type
_entity.pdbx_description
1 polymer ?
#
loop_
_entity_poly.entity_id
_entity_poly.type
_entity_poly.pdbx_seq_one_letter_code
_entity_poly.pdbx_strand_id
1 'polypeptide(L)' 'YTKQSDISRARIWFFEGKQKIMLYTERAHFYHRYKIRGMKNLIIYSLPERKEFYPELVNMIEESDNMNCTVLFSRLDQLR' A
#
# COMPACT_ATOMS: atom_id res chain seq x y z
N TYR A 1 0.70 -17.15 -5.72
CA TYR A 1 -0.43 -16.23 -5.47
C TYR A 1 -1.11 -16.61 -4.17
N THR A 2 -1.41 -15.62 -3.34
CA THR A 2 -2.11 -15.82 -2.06
C THR A 2 -3.59 -16.13 -2.33
N LYS A 3 -4.18 -17.06 -1.58
CA LYS A 3 -5.61 -17.39 -1.75
C LYS A 3 -6.45 -16.16 -1.40
N GLN A 4 -7.56 -15.97 -2.11
CA GLN A 4 -8.41 -14.80 -1.92
C GLN A 4 -9.01 -14.72 -0.50
N SER A 5 -9.23 -15.87 0.14
CA SER A 5 -9.62 -15.97 1.55
C SER A 5 -8.56 -15.40 2.49
N ASP A 6 -7.29 -15.68 2.24
CA ASP A 6 -6.18 -15.20 3.07
C ASP A 6 -5.97 -13.69 2.87
N ILE A 7 -6.16 -13.17 1.65
CA ILE A 7 -6.13 -11.72 1.35
C ILE A 7 -7.23 -10.99 2.12
N SER A 8 -8.46 -11.50 2.10
CA SER A 8 -9.58 -10.91 2.84
C SER A 8 -9.34 -10.92 4.35
N ARG A 9 -8.81 -12.02 4.91
CA ARG A 9 -8.45 -12.09 6.33
C ARG A 9 -7.34 -11.11 6.71
N ALA A 10 -6.28 -11.01 5.92
CA ALA A 10 -5.19 -10.07 6.17
C ALA A 10 -5.68 -8.61 6.18
N ARG A 11 -6.60 -8.25 5.29
CA ARG A 11 -7.23 -6.92 5.27
C ARG A 11 -8.04 -6.64 6.53
N ILE A 12 -8.83 -7.61 6.98
CA ILE A 12 -9.61 -7.48 8.23
C ILE A 12 -8.67 -7.33 9.42
N TRP A 13 -7.62 -8.14 9.52
CA TRP A 13 -6.65 -8.05 10.62
C TRP A 13 -5.89 -6.73 10.65
N PHE A 14 -5.58 -6.16 9.49
CA PHE A 14 -4.97 -4.84 9.41
C PHE A 14 -5.94 -3.75 9.87
N PHE A 15 -7.20 -3.82 9.43
CA PHE A 15 -8.24 -2.88 9.84
C PHE A 15 -8.56 -2.96 11.35
N GLU A 16 -8.62 -4.18 11.91
CA GLU A 16 -8.79 -4.41 13.35
C GLU A 16 -7.55 -4.04 14.18
N GLY A 17 -6.41 -3.72 13.54
CA GLY A 17 -5.14 -3.42 14.22
C GLY A 17 -4.42 -4.65 14.79
N LYS A 18 -4.86 -5.87 14.47
CA LYS A 18 -4.16 -7.12 14.81
C LYS A 18 -2.81 -7.22 14.09
N GLN A 19 -2.73 -6.72 12.85
CA GLN A 19 -1.47 -6.57 12.13
C GLN A 19 -1.12 -5.09 11.94
N LYS A 20 0.04 -4.69 12.45
CA LYS A 20 0.53 -3.30 12.37
C LYS A 20 1.13 -2.94 11.02
N ILE A 21 1.62 -3.95 10.27
CA ILE A 21 2.34 -3.77 9.01
C ILE A 21 1.76 -4.73 7.99
N MET A 22 1.49 -4.24 6.78
CA MET A 22 1.05 -5.01 5.63
C MET A 22 1.99 -4.73 4.46
N LEU A 23 2.55 -5.79 3.87
CA LEU A 23 3.32 -5.67 2.63
C LEU A 23 2.36 -5.70 1.45
N TYR A 24 2.36 -4.62 0.67
CA TYR A 24 1.53 -4.48 -0.52
C TYR A 24 2.39 -4.39 -1.77
N THR A 25 1.94 -5.03 -2.85
CA THR A 25 2.68 -5.06 -4.12
C THR A 25 1.88 -4.40 -5.22
N GLU A 26 2.56 -3.73 -6.14
CA GLU A 26 1.92 -3.09 -7.30
C GLU A 26 1.18 -4.09 -8.17
N ARG A 27 1.70 -5.33 -8.32
CA ARG A 27 1.00 -6.40 -9.04
C ARG A 27 -0.38 -6.69 -8.44
N ALA A 28 -0.48 -6.80 -7.12
CA ALA A 28 -1.76 -7.02 -6.46
C ALA A 28 -2.70 -5.81 -6.63
N HIS A 29 -2.14 -4.59 -6.65
CA HIS A 29 -2.89 -3.37 -6.92
C HIS A 29 -3.42 -3.31 -8.35
N PHE A 30 -2.60 -3.70 -9.32
CA PHE A 30 -2.96 -3.69 -10.73
C PHE A 30 -4.14 -4.61 -11.06
N TYR A 31 -4.15 -5.85 -10.53
CA TYR A 31 -5.20 -6.82 -10.85
C TYR A 31 -6.51 -6.62 -10.09
N HIS A 32 -6.46 -6.07 -8.87
CA HIS A 32 -7.61 -6.07 -7.98
C HIS A 32 -8.03 -4.71 -7.45
N ARG A 33 -7.16 -3.69 -7.51
CA ARG A 33 -7.40 -2.34 -6.98
C ARG A 33 -8.07 -2.34 -5.60
N TYR A 34 -7.53 -3.16 -4.69
CA TYR A 34 -8.11 -3.30 -3.36
C TYR A 34 -8.00 -1.99 -2.57
N LYS A 35 -9.14 -1.46 -2.12
CA LYS A 35 -9.16 -0.35 -1.16
C LYS A 35 -8.78 -0.88 0.23
N ILE A 36 -7.59 -0.52 0.70
CA ILE A 36 -7.12 -0.80 2.05
C ILE A 36 -7.59 0.36 2.94
N ARG A 37 -8.21 0.06 4.08
CA ARG A 37 -8.67 1.04 5.07
C ARG A 37 -7.84 0.88 6.34
N GLY A 38 -7.71 1.92 7.16
CA GLY A 38 -6.90 1.87 8.38
C GLY A 38 -5.41 2.20 8.19
N MET A 39 -5.01 2.69 7.01
CA MET A 39 -3.61 3.04 6.76
C MET A 39 -3.29 4.40 7.39
N LYS A 40 -2.37 4.42 8.36
CA LYS A 40 -1.86 5.67 8.95
C LYS A 40 -0.53 6.10 8.32
N ASN A 41 0.33 5.12 8.04
CA ASN A 41 1.66 5.35 7.48
C ASN A 41 1.78 4.60 6.15
N LEU A 42 2.19 5.30 5.11
CA LEU A 42 2.47 4.74 3.79
C LEU A 42 3.98 4.83 3.53
N ILE A 43 4.61 3.68 3.29
CA ILE A 43 6.02 3.61 2.89
C ILE A 43 6.08 3.01 1.49
N ILE A 44 6.52 3.81 0.54
CA ILE A 44 6.71 3.42 -0.86
C ILE A 44 8.18 3.06 -1.03
N TYR A 45 8.48 1.79 -1.30
CA TYR A 45 9.86 1.30 -1.36
C TYR A 45 10.63 1.76 -2.61
N SER A 46 9.91 1.95 -3.71
CA SER A 46 10.45 2.42 -4.99
C SER A 46 9.39 3.23 -5.71
N LEU A 47 9.80 4.12 -6.61
CA LEU A 47 8.86 4.94 -7.37
C LEU A 47 7.83 4.04 -8.11
N PRO A 48 6.52 4.34 -8.05
CA PRO A 48 5.54 3.51 -8.73
C PRO A 48 5.75 3.48 -10.24
N GLU A 49 5.59 2.32 -10.89
CA GLU A 49 5.73 2.20 -12.36
C GLU A 49 4.65 3.01 -13.09
N ARG A 50 3.48 3.16 -12.46
CA ARG A 50 2.35 3.94 -12.99
C ARG A 50 2.07 5.17 -12.15
N LYS A 51 1.94 6.31 -12.84
CA LYS A 51 1.56 7.60 -12.24
C LYS A 51 0.22 7.55 -11.51
N GLU A 52 -0.70 6.70 -11.98
CA GLU A 52 -2.05 6.54 -11.42
C GLU A 52 -2.03 5.91 -10.02
N PHE A 53 -1.01 5.10 -9.69
CA PHE A 53 -0.97 4.38 -8.42
C PHE A 53 -0.64 5.29 -7.25
N TYR A 54 0.17 6.32 -7.47
CA TYR A 54 0.54 7.26 -6.41
C TYR A 54 -0.68 7.93 -5.76
N PRO A 55 -1.57 8.63 -6.50
CA PRO A 55 -2.76 9.23 -5.91
C PRO A 55 -3.73 8.17 -5.36
N GLU A 56 -3.85 6.99 -5.99
CA GLU A 56 -4.69 5.91 -5.46
C GLU A 56 -4.21 5.43 -4.08
N LEU A 57 -2.90 5.23 -3.90
CA LEU A 57 -2.30 4.83 -2.63
C LEU A 57 -2.40 5.91 -1.56
N VAL A 58 -2.11 7.16 -1.92
CA VAL A 58 -2.19 8.30 -1.00
C VAL A 58 -3.63 8.53 -0.53
N ASN A 59 -4.61 8.40 -1.43
CA ASN A 59 -6.04 8.53 -1.08
C ASN A 59 -6.59 7.38 -0.21
N MET A 60 -5.82 6.31 0.00
CA MET A 60 -6.18 5.23 0.93
C MET A 60 -5.71 5.49 2.37
N ILE A 61 -4.86 6.49 2.58
CA ILE A 61 -4.43 6.91 3.92
C ILE A 61 -5.65 7.53 4.62
N GLU A 62 -5.92 7.08 5.85
CA GLU A 62 -6.98 7.67 6.65
C GLU A 62 -6.57 9.05 7.13
N GLU A 63 -7.52 9.99 7.05
CA GLU A 63 -7.35 11.34 7.55
C GLU A 63 -7.17 11.29 9.08
N SER A 64 -5.93 11.48 9.53
CA SER A 64 -5.51 11.36 10.92
C SER A 64 -4.38 12.34 11.17
N ASP A 65 -4.30 12.89 12.39
CA ASP A 65 -3.30 13.90 12.78
C ASP A 65 -1.84 13.47 12.57
N ASN A 66 -1.57 12.16 12.57
CA ASN A 66 -0.22 11.59 12.45
C ASN A 66 -0.06 10.75 11.17
N MET A 67 -0.61 11.18 10.04
CA MET A 67 -0.37 10.50 8.77
C MET A 67 1.02 10.81 8.23
N ASN A 68 1.74 9.79 7.76
CA ASN A 68 3.05 9.99 7.10
C ASN A 68 3.12 9.20 5.78
N CYS A 69 3.58 9.87 4.73
CA CYS A 69 3.89 9.27 3.44
C CYS A 69 5.39 9.42 3.19
N THR A 70 6.11 8.30 3.18
CA THR A 70 7.55 8.27 2.91
C THR A 70 7.82 7.49 1.64
N VAL A 71 8.55 8.09 0.70
CA VAL A 71 8.97 7.45 -0.54
C VAL A 71 10.48 7.25 -0.49
N LEU A 72 10.91 6.01 -0.64
CA LEU A 72 12.30 5.65 -0.84
C LEU A 72 12.58 5.64 -2.35
N PHE A 73 13.64 6.34 -2.75
CA PHE A 73 14.09 6.37 -4.14
C PHE A 73 15.61 6.22 -4.17
N SER A 74 16.10 5.47 -5.14
CA SER A 74 17.54 5.30 -5.38
C SER A 74 17.89 5.78 -6.78
N ARG A 75 19.14 6.22 -7.01
CA ARG A 75 19.63 6.56 -8.36
C ARG A 75 19.51 5.38 -9.34
N LEU A 76 19.54 4.15 -8.83
CA LEU A 76 19.35 2.93 -9.63
C LEU A 76 17.92 2.81 -10.19
N ASP A 77 16.93 3.48 -9.59
CA ASP A 77 15.55 3.46 -10.11
C ASP A 77 15.42 4.20 -11.46
N GLN A 78 16.38 5.05 -11.82
CA GLN A 78 16.42 5.73 -13.13
C GLN A 78 16.74 4.79 -14.29
N LEU A 79 17.32 3.61 -13.99
CA LEU A 79 17.73 2.63 -15.00
C LEU A 79 16.68 1.52 -15.21
N ARG A 80 15.49 1.66 -14.60
CA ARG A 80 14.38 0.70 -14.70
C ARG A 80 13.43 1.02 -15.84
#